data_AF-A0A1V9GAK0-F1
#
_entry.id   AF-A0A1V9GAK0-F1
#
_cell.length_a   1.000
_cell.length_b   1.000
_cell.length_c   1.000
_cell.angle_alpha   90.00
_cell.angle_beta   90.00
_cell.angle_gamma   90.00
#
_symmetry.space_group_name_H-M   'P 1'
#
loop_
_entity.id
_entity.type
_entity.pdbx_description
1 polymer ?
#
loop_
_entity_poly.entity_id
_entity_poly.type
_entity_poly.pdbx_seq_one_letter_code
_entity_poly.pdbx_strand_id
1 'polypeptide(L)'
;MLAHVFLNFYFLQSAYSSPQLTLLQYFMVFMLLLFVGYLVGKIRRNALETDNWLKGFDLLHLSAEEFYGFLENYIRDMKLPDVKVRRVTHPEGGMLSSSRVYLRVSRKEHVYDICAAPFGHAFFISYWQVDTSTISRKLVRAIPKIGPLLELAMFGKTYYQVDSENMFKQFVDELLKDAVDLVAAENGTRGHKELERIPVEAERQ
;
A
#
# COMPACT_ATOMS: atom_id res chain seq x y z
N MET A 1 -7.52 -51.86 3.88
CA MET A 1 -6.21 -51.28 3.51
C MET A 1 -5.88 -50.02 4.33
N LEU A 2 -6.75 -49.00 4.35
CA LEU A 2 -6.54 -47.77 5.14
C LEU A 2 -6.36 -48.00 6.65
N ALA A 3 -7.17 -48.86 7.28
CA ALA A 3 -7.06 -49.14 8.72
C ALA A 3 -5.70 -49.73 9.14
N HIS A 4 -5.07 -50.55 8.29
CA HIS A 4 -3.73 -51.10 8.55
C HIS A 4 -2.62 -50.07 8.40
N VAL A 5 -2.79 -49.08 7.51
CA VAL A 5 -1.85 -47.97 7.36
C VAL A 5 -1.90 -47.07 8.59
N PHE A 6 -3.09 -46.76 9.10
CA PHE A 6 -3.27 -45.96 10.32
C PHE A 6 -2.71 -46.67 11.57
N LEU A 7 -2.95 -47.98 11.73
CA LEU A 7 -2.40 -48.74 12.85
C LEU A 7 -0.88 -48.81 12.82
N ASN A 8 -0.27 -49.02 11.65
CA ASN A 8 1.19 -49.00 11.52
C ASN A 8 1.80 -47.62 11.81
N PHE A 9 1.15 -46.55 11.39
CA PHE A 9 1.60 -45.18 11.70
C PHE A 9 1.53 -44.90 13.20
N TYR A 10 0.46 -45.33 13.87
CA TYR A 10 0.28 -45.19 15.31
C TYR A 10 1.29 -46.02 16.12
N PHE A 11 1.60 -47.25 15.67
CA PHE A 11 2.59 -48.12 16.30
C PHE A 11 4.04 -47.64 16.09
N LEU A 12 4.37 -47.09 14.92
CA LEU A 12 5.66 -46.45 14.68
C LEU A 12 5.86 -45.21 15.56
N GLN A 13 4.79 -44.45 15.81
CA GLN A 13 4.82 -43.27 16.66
C GLN A 13 4.89 -43.62 18.15
N SER A 14 4.29 -44.74 18.58
CA SER A 14 4.42 -45.24 19.96
C SER A 14 5.77 -45.92 20.22
N ALA A 15 6.38 -46.56 19.23
CA ALA A 15 7.68 -47.21 19.35
C ALA A 15 8.88 -46.24 19.37
N TYR A 16 8.71 -45.02 18.83
CA TYR A 16 9.79 -44.02 18.68
C TYR A 16 9.59 -42.77 19.56
N SER A 17 8.66 -42.79 20.51
CA SER A 17 8.38 -41.65 21.39
C SER A 17 9.08 -41.80 22.73
N SER A 18 10.41 -41.61 22.72
CA SER A 18 11.06 -41.27 23.98
C SER A 18 10.54 -39.89 24.43
N PRO A 19 10.30 -39.65 25.75
CA PRO A 19 9.83 -38.36 26.24
C PRO A 19 10.73 -37.18 25.83
N GLN A 20 12.00 -37.47 25.52
CA GLN A 20 12.99 -36.50 25.08
C GLN A 20 12.80 -36.10 23.61
N LEU A 21 12.43 -37.06 22.74
CA LEU A 21 12.14 -36.82 21.33
C LEU A 21 10.85 -36.01 21.14
N THR A 22 9.82 -36.24 21.96
CA THR A 22 8.57 -35.45 21.90
C THR A 22 8.80 -34.02 22.36
N LEU A 23 9.60 -33.79 23.41
CA LEU A 23 9.97 -32.46 23.88
C LEU A 23 10.78 -31.68 22.84
N LEU A 24 11.73 -32.33 22.15
CA LEU A 24 12.47 -31.74 21.03
C LEU A 24 11.54 -31.36 19.86
N GLN A 25 10.57 -32.21 19.52
CA GLN A 25 9.58 -31.92 18.49
C GLN A 25 8.72 -30.70 18.85
N TYR A 26 8.22 -30.61 20.09
CA TYR A 26 7.47 -29.43 20.53
C TYR A 26 8.32 -28.17 20.52
N PHE A 27 9.60 -28.26 20.93
CA PHE A 27 10.53 -27.13 20.85
C PHE A 27 10.79 -26.69 19.41
N MET A 28 10.98 -27.63 18.48
CA MET A 28 11.14 -27.33 17.06
C MET A 28 9.90 -26.66 16.47
N VAL A 29 8.69 -27.16 16.80
CA VAL A 29 7.43 -26.54 16.37
C VAL A 29 7.27 -25.14 16.96
N PHE A 30 7.61 -24.95 18.24
CA PHE A 30 7.57 -23.64 18.88
C PHE A 30 8.55 -22.64 18.23
N MET A 31 9.80 -23.06 17.97
CA MET A 31 10.78 -22.25 17.23
C MET A 31 10.31 -21.93 15.81
N LEU A 32 9.66 -22.87 15.12
CA LEU A 32 9.06 -22.64 13.81
C LEU A 32 7.93 -21.61 13.89
N LEU A 33 7.05 -21.70 14.89
CA LEU A 33 5.97 -20.73 15.09
C LEU A 33 6.52 -19.32 15.41
N LEU A 34 7.55 -19.22 16.24
CA LEU A 34 8.22 -17.93 16.50
C LEU A 34 8.88 -17.38 15.23
N PHE A 35 9.52 -18.24 14.43
CA PHE A 35 10.13 -17.83 13.17
C PHE A 35 9.08 -17.38 12.14
N VAL A 36 7.97 -18.10 12.01
CA VAL A 36 6.84 -17.69 11.17
C VAL A 36 6.23 -16.38 11.67
N GLY A 37 6.03 -16.24 12.98
CA GLY A 37 5.56 -15.00 13.60
C GLY A 37 6.49 -13.81 13.33
N TYR A 38 7.80 -14.03 13.43
CA TYR A 38 8.83 -13.05 13.07
C TYR A 38 8.76 -12.66 11.59
N LEU A 39 8.66 -13.63 10.68
CA LEU A 39 8.53 -13.39 9.24
C LEU A 39 7.25 -12.61 8.92
N VAL A 40 6.12 -12.99 9.49
CA VAL A 40 4.83 -12.28 9.33
C VAL A 40 4.91 -10.86 9.87
N GLY A 41 5.51 -10.65 11.05
CA GLY A 41 5.72 -9.33 11.62
C GLY A 41 6.64 -8.45 10.77
N LYS A 42 7.66 -9.03 10.13
CA LYS A 42 8.54 -8.32 9.20
C LYS A 42 7.84 -7.97 7.89
N ILE A 43 7.03 -8.87 7.33
CA ILE A 43 6.22 -8.64 6.12
C ILE A 43 5.20 -7.52 6.34
N ARG A 44 4.50 -7.53 7.48
CA ARG A 44 3.51 -6.48 7.82
C ARG A 44 4.13 -5.09 7.92
N ARG A 45 5.32 -4.97 8.51
CA ARG A 45 6.02 -3.67 8.66
C ARG A 45 6.46 -3.05 7.33
N ASN A 46 6.85 -3.86 6.35
CA ASN A 46 7.27 -3.37 5.02
C ASN A 46 6.10 -3.09 4.06
N ALA A 47 4.85 -3.34 4.47
CA ALA A 47 3.68 -3.18 3.60
C ALA A 47 3.11 -1.76 3.59
N LEU A 48 3.66 -0.84 4.39
CA LEU A 48 3.18 0.53 4.59
C LEU A 48 4.25 1.56 4.22
N GLU A 49 5.02 1.33 3.15
CA GLU A 49 5.71 2.45 2.49
C GLU A 49 4.66 3.22 1.69
N THR A 50 3.94 4.08 2.40
CA THR A 50 2.94 4.99 1.83
C THR A 50 3.49 6.39 1.91
N ASP A 51 3.72 7.00 0.75
CA ASP A 51 3.93 8.45 0.68
C ASP A 51 2.56 9.13 0.63
N ASN A 52 2.45 10.29 1.27
CA ASN A 52 1.22 11.06 1.29
C ASN A 52 1.50 12.53 1.06
N TRP A 53 0.52 13.20 0.45
CA TRP A 53 0.56 14.63 0.25
C TRP A 53 -0.82 15.21 0.52
N LEU A 54 -0.86 16.43 1.05
CA LEU A 54 -2.09 17.12 1.38
C LEU A 54 -1.92 18.62 1.19
N LYS A 55 -2.95 19.25 0.61
CA LYS A 55 -3.10 20.69 0.51
C LYS A 55 -4.51 21.10 0.93
N GLY A 56 -4.57 22.04 1.88
CA GLY A 56 -5.82 22.69 2.29
C GLY A 56 -6.05 24.02 1.58
N PHE A 57 -7.32 24.40 1.47
CA PHE A 57 -7.83 25.66 0.94
C PHE A 57 -8.87 26.22 1.91
N ASP A 58 -8.77 27.50 2.21
CA ASP A 58 -9.76 28.20 3.02
C ASP A 58 -10.93 28.66 2.15
N LEU A 59 -12.16 28.50 2.66
CA LEU A 59 -13.39 29.01 2.05
C LEU A 59 -13.60 28.59 0.58
N LEU A 60 -13.08 27.41 0.21
CA LEU A 60 -13.24 26.85 -1.13
C LEU A 60 -14.50 25.97 -1.19
N HIS A 61 -15.41 26.30 -2.09
CA HIS A 61 -16.62 25.51 -2.38
C HIS A 61 -16.46 24.78 -3.71
N LEU A 62 -15.68 23.69 -3.72
CA LEU A 62 -15.49 22.81 -4.88
C LEU A 62 -16.21 21.48 -4.67
N SER A 63 -16.85 20.94 -5.72
CA SER A 63 -17.38 19.58 -5.67
C SER A 63 -16.26 18.56 -5.93
N ALA A 64 -16.14 17.56 -5.06
CA ALA A 64 -15.23 16.42 -5.27
C ALA A 64 -15.48 15.72 -6.61
N GLU A 65 -16.74 15.62 -7.02
CA GLU A 65 -17.12 14.98 -8.28
C GLU A 65 -16.67 15.77 -9.51
N GLU A 66 -16.78 17.09 -9.48
CA GLU A 66 -16.30 17.97 -10.55
C GLU A 66 -14.77 17.88 -10.66
N PHE A 67 -14.09 17.94 -9.51
CA PHE A 67 -12.64 17.78 -9.45
C PHE A 67 -12.17 16.43 -10.00
N TYR A 68 -12.83 15.33 -9.62
CA TYR A 68 -12.49 14.01 -10.15
C TYR A 68 -12.79 13.90 -11.64
N GLY A 69 -13.92 14.46 -12.12
CA GLY A 69 -14.25 14.47 -13.54
C GLY A 69 -13.19 15.20 -14.39
N PHE A 70 -12.69 16.33 -13.89
CA PHE A 70 -11.58 17.06 -14.52
C PHE A 70 -10.32 16.18 -14.65
N LEU A 71 -9.87 15.59 -13.55
CA LEU A 71 -8.67 14.73 -13.55
C LEU A 71 -8.84 13.48 -14.42
N GLU A 72 -10.01 12.84 -14.38
CA GLU A 72 -10.34 11.67 -15.20
C GLU A 72 -10.21 11.97 -16.69
N ASN A 73 -10.73 13.11 -17.14
CA ASN A 73 -10.64 13.54 -18.54
C ASN A 73 -9.21 13.89 -18.91
N TYR A 74 -8.50 14.66 -18.09
CA TYR A 74 -7.12 15.04 -18.34
C TYR A 74 -6.20 13.81 -18.48
N ILE A 75 -6.29 12.84 -17.56
CA ILE A 75 -5.48 11.62 -17.60
C ILE A 75 -5.83 10.77 -18.84
N ARG A 76 -7.11 10.73 -19.22
CA ARG A 76 -7.56 9.99 -20.41
C ARG A 76 -6.99 10.60 -21.69
N ASP A 77 -6.96 11.92 -21.78
CA ASP A 77 -6.44 12.65 -22.94
C ASP A 77 -4.92 12.51 -23.11
N MET A 78 -4.20 12.36 -21.99
CA MET A 78 -2.76 12.07 -21.98
C MET A 78 -2.41 10.68 -22.55
N LYS A 79 -3.37 9.76 -22.69
CA LYS A 79 -3.19 8.41 -23.27
C LYS A 79 -2.00 7.64 -22.69
N LEU A 80 -1.83 7.71 -21.38
CA LEU A 80 -0.69 7.09 -20.70
C LEU A 80 -0.74 5.56 -20.77
N PRO A 81 0.39 4.89 -21.03
CA PRO A 81 0.43 3.43 -21.16
C PRO A 81 0.19 2.74 -19.80
N ASP A 82 -0.69 1.74 -19.81
CA ASP A 82 -1.05 0.90 -18.66
C ASP A 82 -1.63 1.64 -17.44
N VAL A 83 -2.10 2.89 -17.62
CA VAL A 83 -2.75 3.66 -16.57
C VAL A 83 -4.24 3.35 -16.54
N LYS A 84 -4.76 3.09 -15.34
CA LYS A 84 -6.18 2.85 -15.08
C LYS A 84 -6.66 3.85 -14.04
N VAL A 85 -7.74 4.55 -14.38
CA VAL A 85 -8.41 5.52 -13.50
C VAL A 85 -9.79 4.97 -13.14
N ARG A 86 -10.14 4.99 -11.85
CA ARG A 86 -11.46 4.57 -11.38
C ARG A 86 -11.80 5.22 -10.05
N ARG A 87 -13.08 5.42 -9.78
CA ARG A 87 -13.57 5.79 -8.45
C ARG A 87 -13.60 4.55 -7.55
N VAL A 88 -13.06 4.67 -6.35
CA VAL A 88 -13.08 3.62 -5.32
C VAL A 88 -13.64 4.17 -4.03
N THR A 89 -14.35 3.32 -3.29
CA THR A 89 -14.97 3.70 -2.03
C THR A 89 -14.20 3.04 -0.89
N HIS A 90 -13.71 3.86 0.04
CA HIS A 90 -13.05 3.39 1.25
C HIS A 90 -13.89 3.75 2.49
N PRO A 91 -14.09 2.81 3.43
CA PRO A 91 -14.73 3.11 4.70
C PRO A 91 -13.84 4.07 5.51
N GLU A 92 -14.44 5.07 6.16
CA GLU A 92 -13.72 6.03 7.00
C GLU A 92 -13.25 5.44 8.33
N GLY A 93 -13.82 4.31 8.74
CA GLY A 93 -13.53 3.65 10.01
C GLY A 93 -14.03 2.21 10.04
N GLY A 94 -14.59 1.80 11.18
CA GLY A 94 -15.08 0.43 11.38
C GLY A 94 -16.26 0.04 10.47
N MET A 95 -16.76 -1.18 10.65
CA MET A 95 -17.82 -1.79 9.83
C MET A 95 -19.13 -0.97 9.68
N LEU A 96 -19.35 0.06 10.50
CA LEU A 96 -20.54 0.93 10.49
C LEU A 96 -20.24 2.39 10.12
N SER A 97 -19.02 2.68 9.65
CA SER A 97 -18.60 4.04 9.29
C SER A 97 -19.14 4.48 7.93
N SER A 98 -19.23 5.80 7.72
CA SER A 98 -19.43 6.38 6.40
C SER A 98 -18.28 5.98 5.47
N SER A 99 -18.53 6.01 4.17
CA SER A 99 -17.51 5.72 3.17
C SER A 99 -17.22 6.95 2.32
N ARG A 100 -15.95 7.13 1.95
CA ARG A 100 -15.49 8.20 1.07
C ARG A 100 -15.11 7.66 -0.29
N VAL A 101 -15.44 8.43 -1.31
CA VAL A 101 -15.03 8.17 -2.69
C VAL A 101 -13.68 8.83 -2.95
N TYR A 102 -12.75 8.03 -3.48
CA TYR A 102 -11.43 8.43 -3.92
C TYR A 102 -11.31 8.20 -5.42
N LEU A 103 -10.52 9.04 -6.08
CA LEU A 103 -10.09 8.78 -7.45
C LEU A 103 -8.81 7.96 -7.41
N ARG A 104 -8.91 6.69 -7.81
CA ARG A 104 -7.77 5.78 -7.90
C ARG A 104 -7.13 5.86 -9.28
N VAL A 105 -5.88 6.29 -9.33
CA VAL A 105 -5.00 6.24 -10.51
C VAL A 105 -3.96 5.15 -10.28
N SER A 106 -3.92 4.15 -11.15
CA SER A 106 -3.07 2.97 -10.95
C SER A 106 -2.31 2.59 -12.20
N ARG A 107 -1.05 2.18 -12.02
CA ARG A 107 -0.19 1.65 -13.08
C ARG A 107 0.71 0.57 -12.51
N LYS A 108 0.53 -0.67 -12.97
CA LYS A 108 1.26 -1.86 -12.48
C LYS A 108 1.13 -1.99 -10.95
N GLU A 109 2.25 -1.96 -10.21
CA GLU A 109 2.28 -2.07 -8.75
C GLU A 109 2.11 -0.70 -8.04
N HIS A 110 1.97 0.41 -8.77
CA HIS A 110 1.81 1.75 -8.18
C HIS A 110 0.36 2.21 -8.23
N VAL A 111 -0.15 2.65 -7.08
CA VAL A 111 -1.53 3.12 -6.92
C VAL A 111 -1.52 4.45 -6.19
N TYR A 112 -2.29 5.42 -6.69
CA TYR A 112 -2.57 6.68 -6.04
C TYR A 112 -4.06 6.77 -5.78
N ASP A 113 -4.43 6.94 -4.51
CA ASP A 113 -5.79 7.24 -4.11
C ASP A 113 -5.89 8.73 -3.77
N ILE A 114 -6.52 9.48 -4.67
CA ILE A 114 -6.68 10.93 -4.58
C ILE A 114 -8.00 11.23 -3.87
N CYS A 115 -7.94 12.13 -2.90
CA CYS A 115 -9.06 12.64 -2.15
C CYS A 115 -9.26 14.12 -2.46
N ALA A 116 -10.52 14.53 -2.62
CA ALA A 116 -10.94 15.92 -2.58
C ALA A 116 -12.19 15.98 -1.69
N ALA A 117 -12.15 16.74 -0.61
CA ALA A 117 -13.26 16.76 0.34
C ALA A 117 -13.34 18.07 1.14
N PRO A 118 -14.57 18.47 1.56
CA PRO A 118 -14.74 19.56 2.51
C PRO A 118 -14.26 19.15 3.91
N PHE A 119 -13.76 20.13 4.66
CA PHE A 119 -13.41 20.02 6.07
C PHE A 119 -13.89 21.28 6.81
N GLY A 120 -15.13 21.25 7.30
CA GLY A 120 -15.80 22.44 7.81
C GLY A 120 -16.06 23.46 6.70
N HIS A 121 -15.56 24.69 6.87
CA HIS A 121 -15.58 25.73 5.83
C HIS A 121 -14.37 25.69 4.89
N ALA A 122 -13.41 24.81 5.15
CA ALA A 122 -12.25 24.59 4.31
C ALA A 122 -12.52 23.43 3.34
N PHE A 123 -11.63 23.29 2.36
CA PHE A 123 -11.58 22.15 1.45
C PHE A 123 -10.15 21.64 1.38
N PHE A 124 -9.94 20.35 1.20
CA PHE A 124 -8.60 19.81 1.01
C PHE A 124 -8.55 18.83 -0.13
N ILE A 125 -7.38 18.78 -0.76
CA ILE A 125 -7.00 17.80 -1.76
C ILE A 125 -5.79 17.04 -1.22
N SER A 126 -5.82 15.73 -1.29
CA SER A 126 -4.72 14.88 -0.83
C SER A 126 -4.58 13.63 -1.69
N TYR A 127 -3.45 12.94 -1.55
CA TYR A 127 -3.32 11.59 -2.09
C TYR A 127 -2.55 10.67 -1.15
N TRP A 128 -2.83 9.38 -1.30
CA TRP A 128 -2.02 8.30 -0.73
C TRP A 128 -1.41 7.48 -1.85
N GLN A 129 -0.08 7.37 -1.84
CA GLN A 129 0.64 6.44 -2.71
C GLN A 129 0.73 5.08 -2.02
N VAL A 130 0.33 4.03 -2.73
CA VAL A 130 0.35 2.66 -2.26
C VAL A 130 1.05 1.79 -3.29
N ASP A 131 2.13 1.15 -2.88
CA ASP A 131 2.82 0.15 -3.70
C ASP A 131 2.23 -1.23 -3.43
N THR A 132 1.44 -1.75 -4.36
CA THR A 132 0.83 -3.09 -4.33
C THR A 132 1.81 -4.16 -4.76
N SER A 133 3.04 -4.10 -4.23
CA SER A 133 4.05 -5.12 -4.47
C SER A 133 3.48 -6.50 -4.16
N THR A 134 3.71 -7.43 -5.08
CA THR A 134 3.12 -8.76 -5.00
C THR A 134 3.50 -9.45 -3.68
N ILE A 135 2.57 -10.19 -3.07
CA ILE A 135 2.81 -10.95 -1.83
C ILE A 135 4.06 -11.84 -1.96
N SER A 136 4.30 -12.41 -3.14
CA SER A 136 5.50 -13.20 -3.47
C SER A 136 6.79 -12.41 -3.30
N ARG A 137 6.87 -11.16 -3.78
CA ARG A 137 8.03 -10.27 -3.60
C ARG A 137 8.27 -10.00 -2.11
N LYS A 138 7.21 -9.72 -1.35
CA LYS A 138 7.30 -9.49 0.11
C LYS A 138 7.80 -10.74 0.86
N LEU A 139 7.33 -11.92 0.47
CA LEU A 139 7.78 -13.20 1.05
C LEU A 139 9.25 -13.47 0.76
N VAL A 140 9.70 -13.25 -0.47
CA VAL A 140 11.08 -13.48 -0.89
C VAL A 140 12.04 -12.55 -0.15
N ARG A 141 11.71 -11.25 -0.04
CA ARG A 141 12.51 -10.27 0.72
C ARG A 141 12.59 -10.59 2.22
N ALA A 142 11.64 -11.35 2.76
CA ALA A 142 11.65 -11.73 4.18
C ALA A 142 12.70 -12.81 4.51
N ILE A 143 13.14 -13.61 3.52
CA ILE A 143 14.13 -14.68 3.71
C ILE A 143 15.49 -14.07 4.10
N PRO A 144 16.05 -14.43 5.28
CA PRO A 144 17.32 -13.87 5.73
C PRO A 144 18.48 -14.27 4.81
N LYS A 145 19.41 -13.33 4.58
CA LYS A 145 20.65 -13.47 3.77
C LYS A 145 20.45 -13.72 2.27
N ILE A 146 19.54 -14.61 1.88
CA ILE A 146 19.31 -14.99 0.48
C ILE A 146 18.20 -14.14 -0.16
N GLY A 147 17.28 -13.59 0.64
CA GLY A 147 16.13 -12.83 0.16
C GLY A 147 16.47 -11.71 -0.83
N PRO A 148 17.40 -10.78 -0.52
CA PRO A 148 17.74 -9.70 -1.43
C PRO A 148 18.35 -10.17 -2.76
N LEU A 149 19.18 -11.21 -2.73
CA LEU A 149 19.78 -11.79 -3.94
C LEU A 149 18.72 -12.49 -4.80
N LEU A 150 17.82 -13.25 -4.16
CA LEU A 150 16.73 -13.95 -4.83
C LEU A 150 15.68 -12.97 -5.37
N GLU A 151 15.43 -11.87 -4.66
CA GLU A 151 14.57 -10.79 -5.13
C GLU A 151 15.13 -10.15 -6.39
N LEU A 152 16.43 -9.84 -6.42
CA LEU A 152 17.08 -9.29 -7.62
C LEU A 152 16.98 -10.26 -8.80
N ALA A 153 17.21 -11.55 -8.56
CA ALA A 153 17.17 -12.57 -9.62
C ALA A 153 15.75 -12.78 -10.20
N MET A 154 14.71 -12.79 -9.36
CA MET A 154 13.34 -13.08 -9.81
C MET A 154 12.53 -11.84 -10.17
N PHE A 155 12.84 -10.68 -9.57
CA PHE A 155 12.05 -9.46 -9.67
C PHE A 155 12.88 -8.23 -10.03
N GLY A 156 14.10 -8.44 -10.53
CA GLY A 156 14.96 -7.39 -11.08
C GLY A 156 14.23 -6.60 -12.16
N LYS A 157 14.27 -5.27 -12.05
CA LYS A 157 13.66 -4.36 -13.02
C LYS A 157 14.72 -3.90 -14.00
N THR A 158 14.34 -3.78 -15.27
CA THR A 158 15.16 -3.13 -16.29
C THR A 158 15.20 -1.61 -16.06
N TYR A 159 16.22 -0.92 -16.57
CA TYR A 159 16.30 0.54 -16.47
C TYR A 159 15.04 1.23 -17.03
N TYR A 160 14.55 0.79 -18.19
CA TYR A 160 13.31 1.31 -18.77
C TYR A 160 12.09 1.16 -17.85
N GLN A 161 11.99 0.03 -17.13
CA GLN A 161 10.90 -0.16 -16.15
C GLN A 161 11.02 0.81 -14.98
N VAL A 162 12.24 0.99 -14.44
CA VAL A 162 12.50 1.94 -13.35
C VAL A 162 12.18 3.37 -13.78
N ASP A 163 12.67 3.80 -14.94
CA ASP A 163 12.43 5.15 -15.47
C ASP A 163 10.94 5.38 -15.74
N SER A 164 10.26 4.38 -16.32
CA SER A 164 8.82 4.43 -16.56
C SER A 164 8.01 4.49 -15.27
N GLU A 165 8.48 3.88 -14.19
CA GLU A 165 7.82 3.95 -12.87
C GLU A 165 8.00 5.32 -12.25
N ASN A 166 9.22 5.86 -12.29
CA ASN A 166 9.54 7.20 -11.80
C ASN A 166 8.76 8.27 -12.57
N MET A 167 8.67 8.16 -13.90
CA MET A 167 7.89 9.07 -14.73
C MET A 167 6.41 9.06 -14.35
N PHE A 168 5.83 7.89 -14.06
CA PHE A 168 4.44 7.80 -13.62
C PHE A 168 4.23 8.46 -12.25
N LYS A 169 5.13 8.22 -11.30
CA LYS A 169 5.04 8.83 -9.96
C LYS A 169 5.13 10.35 -10.04
N GLN A 170 6.11 10.86 -10.79
CA GLN A 170 6.29 12.28 -11.04
C GLN A 170 5.08 12.90 -11.75
N PHE A 171 4.55 12.23 -12.78
CA PHE A 171 3.37 12.70 -13.50
C PHE A 171 2.16 12.91 -12.58
N VAL A 172 1.85 11.97 -11.69
CA VAL A 172 0.68 12.11 -10.80
C VAL A 172 0.88 13.23 -9.77
N ASP A 173 2.10 13.37 -9.24
CA ASP A 173 2.46 14.44 -8.32
C ASP A 173 2.37 15.83 -8.97
N GLU A 174 2.96 15.99 -10.16
CA GLU A 174 2.89 17.23 -10.95
C GLU A 174 1.45 17.56 -11.36
N LEU A 175 0.70 16.57 -11.85
CA LEU A 175 -0.72 16.75 -12.19
C LEU A 175 -1.53 17.32 -11.03
N LEU A 176 -1.32 16.81 -9.81
CA LEU A 176 -2.08 17.28 -8.65
C LEU A 176 -1.66 18.68 -8.22
N LYS A 177 -0.38 19.01 -8.31
CA LYS A 177 0.11 20.37 -8.05
C LYS A 177 -0.48 21.37 -9.05
N ASP A 178 -0.43 21.04 -10.34
CA ASP A 178 -1.01 21.86 -11.40
C ASP A 178 -2.53 22.03 -11.23
N ALA A 179 -3.24 20.96 -10.90
CA ALA A 179 -4.68 21.01 -10.65
C ALA A 179 -5.02 21.88 -9.42
N VAL A 180 -4.20 21.81 -8.37
CA VAL A 180 -4.33 22.66 -7.18
C VAL A 180 -4.07 24.12 -7.49
N ASP A 181 -3.05 24.42 -8.29
CA ASP A 181 -2.73 25.79 -8.69
C ASP A 181 -3.83 26.38 -9.58
N LEU A 182 -4.41 25.56 -10.48
CA LEU A 182 -5.56 25.95 -11.28
C LEU A 182 -6.78 26.27 -10.41
N VAL A 183 -7.11 25.38 -9.46
CA VAL A 183 -8.20 25.60 -8.50
C VAL A 183 -7.97 26.86 -7.66
N ALA A 184 -6.73 27.10 -7.21
CA ALA A 184 -6.35 28.28 -6.43
C ALA A 184 -6.50 29.57 -7.26
N ALA A 185 -6.11 29.53 -8.54
CA ALA A 185 -6.21 30.66 -9.46
C ALA A 185 -7.67 31.01 -9.78
N GLU A 186 -8.51 30.02 -10.05
CA GLU A 186 -9.92 30.21 -10.38
C GLU A 186 -10.74 30.75 -9.20
N ASN A 187 -10.41 30.32 -7.98
CA ASN A 187 -11.19 30.65 -6.78
C ASN A 187 -10.64 31.85 -5.99
N GLY A 188 -9.55 32.48 -6.46
CA GLY A 188 -8.92 33.63 -5.80
C GLY A 188 -8.33 33.32 -4.42
N THR A 189 -8.34 32.06 -4.00
CA THR A 189 -7.79 31.57 -2.74
C THR A 189 -6.34 31.20 -3.00
N ARG A 190 -5.41 32.11 -2.71
CA ARG A 190 -3.97 31.83 -2.78
C ARG A 190 -3.65 30.81 -1.69
N GLY A 191 -3.77 29.51 -2.01
CA GLY A 191 -3.65 28.41 -1.06
C GLY A 191 -2.39 28.56 -0.23
N HIS A 192 -2.54 28.68 1.10
CA HIS A 192 -1.46 28.98 2.03
C HIS A 192 -0.19 28.21 1.69
N LYS A 193 0.91 28.96 1.51
CA LYS A 193 2.28 28.47 1.30
C LYS A 193 2.47 27.20 2.11
N GLU A 194 2.76 26.10 1.42
CA GLU A 194 3.19 24.79 1.93
C GLU A 194 3.36 24.83 3.45
N LEU A 195 2.32 24.39 4.18
CA LEU A 195 2.43 24.18 5.63
C LEU A 195 3.57 23.17 5.76
N GLU A 196 4.72 23.75 6.08
CA GLU A 196 5.98 23.17 6.48
C GLU A 196 5.74 21.73 6.92
N ARG A 197 6.39 20.76 6.24
CA ARG A 197 6.40 19.36 6.69
C ARG A 197 6.78 19.37 8.17
N ILE A 198 5.78 19.39 9.04
CA ILE A 198 5.97 18.99 10.41
C ILE A 198 6.22 17.50 10.24
N PRO A 199 7.44 17.00 10.51
CA PRO A 199 7.62 15.56 10.58
C PRO A 199 6.56 15.12 11.57
N VAL A 200 5.67 14.22 11.16
CA VAL A 200 4.85 13.49 12.13
C VAL A 200 5.84 12.60 12.87
N GLU A 201 6.54 13.21 13.81
CA GLU A 201 7.33 12.54 14.81
C GLU A 201 6.30 11.71 15.55
N ALA A 202 6.36 10.40 15.30
CA ALA A 202 5.55 9.45 15.99
C ALA A 202 5.86 9.62 17.47
N GLU A 203 4.99 10.33 18.19
CA GLU A 203 4.82 10.15 19.63
C GLU A 203 4.33 8.72 19.83
N ARG A 204 5.29 7.79 19.77
CA ARG A 204 5.23 6.56 20.51
C ARG A 204 5.51 6.92 21.95
N GLN A 205 4.49 6.71 22.75
CA GLN A 205 4.56 6.42 24.18
C GLN A 205 5.79 5.58 24.54
#